data_AF-A0A7K4GLZ2-F1
#
_entry.id   AF-A0A7K4GLZ2-F1
#
_cell.length_a   1.000
_cell.length_b   1.000
_cell.length_c   1.000
_cell.angle_alpha   90.00
_cell.angle_beta   90.00
_cell.angle_gamma   90.00
#
_symmetry.space_group_name_H-M   'P 1'
#
loop_
_entity.id
_entity.type
_entity.pdbx_description
1 polymer ?
#
loop_
_entity_poly.entity_id
_entity_poly.type
_entity_poly.pdbx_seq_one_letter_code
_entity_poly.pdbx_strand_id
1 'polypeptide(L)'
;MNLNFTNKYLVWVELSIILILGFTFSVFIVLLSPEARSIILIVQTILLFFVQIFLIWKFIGERLDNRKKFGIYLFHSLNLLFTVIIGFSIPLMESDFKNNTGIVMIPLLLILGIIITDKYDKDIKNIQYDQELEEGKLHGSPVIEFEDKKYVFSVNSLLILAVGTILLAFGIYLFFDTEAQFWLHEIVVKQTVYFLNLFFNMDVSASYSPVGKYHWSFDFVGNINGDPLGSIFFETFCTGIQAICVFAGIIICVPHSRDKNTNKDIIWRKTKALVVSSVIFYVVNVIRMLIQIELYYLGYPWESIHVSISAASSFIAAIIILLLHKWIPEFIISIIYTGTLISKKFKQFRNPKED
;
A
#
# COMPACT_ATOMS: atom_id res chain seq x y z
N MET A 1 23.75 -26.29 -19.06
CA MET A 1 24.12 -24.86 -19.14
C MET A 1 23.75 -24.23 -17.80
N ASN A 2 24.74 -24.04 -16.91
CA ASN A 2 24.51 -23.44 -15.59
C ASN A 2 24.17 -21.96 -15.79
N LEU A 3 22.89 -21.64 -15.88
CA LEU A 3 22.40 -20.28 -15.76
C LEU A 3 22.69 -19.83 -14.32
N ASN A 4 23.85 -19.18 -14.17
CA ASN A 4 24.19 -18.48 -12.94
C ASN A 4 23.12 -17.44 -12.66
N PHE A 5 22.87 -17.22 -11.37
CA PHE A 5 21.96 -16.22 -10.84
C PHE A 5 22.55 -14.81 -11.01
N THR A 6 23.01 -14.45 -12.21
CA THR A 6 24.00 -13.38 -12.38
C THR A 6 23.40 -11.97 -12.48
N ASN A 7 22.08 -11.81 -12.67
CA ASN A 7 21.53 -10.46 -12.67
C ASN A 7 20.05 -10.37 -12.29
N LYS A 8 19.76 -10.21 -10.99
CA LYS A 8 18.39 -9.90 -10.48
C LYS A 8 17.75 -8.71 -11.21
N TYR A 9 18.56 -7.75 -11.66
CA TYR A 9 18.07 -6.60 -12.40
C TYR A 9 17.62 -6.97 -13.81
N LEU A 10 18.24 -7.96 -14.47
CA LEU A 10 17.77 -8.46 -15.76
C LEU A 10 16.38 -9.09 -15.62
N VAL A 11 16.19 -9.94 -14.61
CA VAL A 11 14.89 -10.56 -14.29
C VAL A 11 13.83 -9.49 -14.07
N TRP A 12 14.16 -8.50 -13.24
CA TRP A 12 13.26 -7.38 -12.98
C TRP A 12 12.94 -6.58 -14.25
N VAL A 13 13.92 -6.31 -15.13
CA VAL A 13 13.69 -5.60 -16.40
C VAL A 13 12.76 -6.40 -17.30
N GLU A 14 12.98 -7.70 -17.48
CA GLU A 14 12.11 -8.55 -18.30
C GLU A 14 10.68 -8.59 -17.77
N LEU A 15 10.51 -8.73 -16.45
CA LEU A 15 9.20 -8.68 -15.81
C LEU A 15 8.55 -7.29 -15.94
N SER A 16 9.35 -6.21 -15.87
CA SER A 16 8.87 -4.85 -16.05
C SER A 16 8.35 -4.60 -17.47
N ILE A 17 9.01 -5.18 -18.49
CA ILE A 17 8.53 -5.13 -19.87
C ILE A 17 7.16 -5.81 -19.99
N ILE A 18 6.96 -6.96 -19.35
CA ILE A 18 5.65 -7.64 -19.34
C ILE A 18 4.58 -6.78 -18.67
N LEU A 19 4.89 -6.12 -17.54
CA LEU A 19 3.95 -5.20 -16.90
C LEU A 19 3.57 -4.06 -17.84
N ILE A 20 4.56 -3.40 -18.45
CA ILE A 20 4.31 -2.29 -19.39
C ILE A 20 3.46 -2.77 -20.58
N LEU A 21 3.76 -3.94 -21.16
CA LEU A 21 2.95 -4.53 -22.23
C LEU A 21 1.53 -4.83 -21.76
N GLY A 22 1.36 -5.41 -20.58
CA GLY A 22 0.04 -5.66 -19.99
C GLY A 22 -0.77 -4.38 -19.85
N PHE A 23 -0.16 -3.32 -19.35
CA PHE A 23 -0.79 -2.00 -19.24
C PHE A 23 -1.18 -1.45 -20.61
N THR A 24 -0.23 -1.35 -21.55
CA THR A 24 -0.46 -0.69 -22.85
C THR A 24 -1.53 -1.42 -23.64
N PHE A 25 -1.44 -2.75 -23.75
CA PHE A 25 -2.45 -3.52 -24.47
C PHE A 25 -3.84 -3.39 -23.82
N SER A 26 -3.94 -3.39 -22.49
CA SER A 26 -5.21 -3.20 -21.80
C SER A 26 -5.83 -1.82 -22.02
N VAL A 27 -5.02 -0.76 -22.15
CA VAL A 27 -5.50 0.57 -22.56
C VAL A 27 -6.10 0.53 -23.97
N PHE A 28 -5.44 -0.14 -24.91
CA PHE A 28 -5.88 -0.20 -26.31
C PHE A 28 -7.07 -1.14 -26.55
N ILE A 29 -7.32 -2.13 -25.67
CA ILE A 29 -8.46 -3.06 -25.80
C ILE A 29 -9.79 -2.32 -25.91
N VAL A 30 -9.96 -1.17 -25.24
CA VAL A 30 -11.22 -0.42 -25.25
C VAL A 30 -11.56 0.13 -26.65
N LEU A 31 -10.58 0.24 -27.55
CA LEU A 31 -10.83 0.63 -28.95
C LEU A 31 -11.51 -0.47 -29.78
N LEU A 32 -11.56 -1.71 -29.29
CA LEU A 32 -12.23 -2.82 -29.95
C LEU A 32 -13.75 -2.78 -29.72
N SER A 33 -14.49 -3.57 -30.50
CA SER A 33 -15.95 -3.68 -30.35
C SER A 33 -16.32 -4.21 -28.95
N PRO A 34 -17.41 -3.73 -28.32
CA PRO A 34 -17.79 -4.10 -26.96
C PRO A 34 -17.85 -5.61 -26.71
N GLU A 35 -18.31 -6.38 -27.69
CA GLU A 35 -18.45 -7.84 -27.62
C GLU A 35 -17.10 -8.55 -27.56
N ALA A 36 -16.07 -7.99 -28.20
CA ALA A 36 -14.74 -8.58 -28.29
C ALA A 36 -13.84 -8.21 -27.10
N ARG A 37 -14.12 -7.10 -26.40
CA ARG A 37 -13.26 -6.56 -25.33
C ARG A 37 -12.98 -7.57 -24.22
N SER A 38 -14.03 -8.19 -23.69
CA SER A 38 -13.91 -9.11 -22.55
C SER A 38 -13.12 -10.37 -22.91
N ILE A 39 -13.42 -10.97 -24.07
CA ILE A 39 -12.74 -12.17 -24.56
C ILE A 39 -11.26 -11.88 -24.80
N ILE A 40 -10.95 -10.80 -25.53
CA ILE A 40 -9.56 -10.44 -25.86
C ILE A 40 -8.78 -10.08 -24.59
N LEU A 41 -9.38 -9.36 -23.65
CA LEU A 41 -8.77 -9.05 -22.35
C LEU A 41 -8.39 -10.33 -21.60
N ILE A 42 -9.30 -11.30 -21.51
CA ILE A 42 -9.04 -12.58 -20.83
C ILE A 42 -7.92 -13.35 -21.54
N VAL A 43 -7.99 -13.50 -22.86
CA VAL A 43 -6.98 -14.23 -23.65
C VAL A 43 -5.60 -13.60 -23.51
N GLN A 44 -5.50 -12.27 -23.65
CA GLN A 44 -4.25 -11.55 -23.49
C GLN A 44 -3.70 -11.70 -22.07
N THR A 45 -4.55 -11.56 -21.06
CA THR A 45 -4.15 -11.68 -19.65
C THR A 45 -3.58 -13.07 -19.37
N ILE A 46 -4.26 -14.13 -19.82
CA ILE A 46 -3.81 -15.51 -19.70
C ILE A 46 -2.46 -15.71 -20.42
N LEU A 47 -2.31 -15.18 -21.64
CA LEU A 47 -1.06 -15.28 -22.39
C LEU A 47 0.11 -14.61 -21.64
N LEU A 48 -0.10 -13.40 -21.13
CA LEU A 48 0.91 -12.68 -20.35
C LEU A 48 1.27 -13.42 -19.06
N PHE A 49 0.29 -14.05 -18.40
CA PHE A 49 0.56 -14.93 -17.25
C PHE A 49 1.45 -16.11 -17.62
N PHE A 50 1.17 -16.80 -18.73
CA PHE A 50 2.02 -17.92 -19.17
C PHE A 50 3.44 -17.49 -19.48
N VAL A 51 3.62 -16.36 -20.18
CA VAL A 51 4.94 -15.79 -20.48
C VAL A 51 5.67 -15.44 -19.17
N GLN A 52 4.97 -14.80 -18.22
CA GLN A 52 5.53 -14.43 -16.93
C GLN A 52 5.96 -15.66 -16.11
N ILE A 53 5.11 -16.68 -16.01
CA ILE A 53 5.41 -17.94 -15.32
C ILE A 53 6.62 -18.61 -15.97
N PHE A 54 6.68 -18.66 -17.30
CA PHE A 54 7.81 -19.24 -18.02
C PHE A 54 9.13 -18.51 -17.71
N LEU A 55 9.14 -17.18 -17.70
CA LEU A 55 10.32 -16.40 -17.33
C LEU A 55 10.73 -16.70 -15.88
N ILE A 56 9.80 -16.61 -14.93
CA ILE A 56 10.08 -16.87 -13.53
C ILE A 56 10.63 -18.29 -13.33
N TRP A 57 10.05 -19.30 -14.00
CA TRP A 57 10.51 -20.68 -13.95
C TRP A 57 11.94 -20.83 -14.47
N LYS A 58 12.25 -20.21 -15.61
CA LYS A 58 13.60 -20.18 -16.20
C LYS A 58 14.63 -19.58 -15.22
N PHE A 59 14.24 -18.62 -14.39
CA PHE A 59 15.15 -17.94 -13.46
C PHE A 59 15.32 -18.61 -12.10
N ILE A 60 14.24 -19.13 -11.52
CA ILE A 60 14.25 -19.76 -10.19
C ILE A 60 15.03 -21.09 -10.21
N GLY A 61 14.96 -21.84 -11.32
CA GLY A 61 15.52 -23.18 -11.41
C GLY A 61 14.95 -24.15 -10.36
N GLU A 62 15.62 -25.28 -10.15
CA GLU A 62 15.15 -26.30 -9.19
C GLU A 62 15.48 -25.98 -7.72
N ARG A 63 16.35 -25.00 -7.46
CA ARG A 63 17.01 -24.77 -6.15
C ARG A 63 16.13 -24.27 -5.00
N LEU A 64 14.93 -23.78 -5.28
CA LEU A 64 14.01 -23.25 -4.26
C LEU A 64 12.97 -24.30 -3.83
N ASP A 65 12.58 -24.26 -2.56
CA ASP A 65 11.41 -24.99 -2.07
C ASP A 65 10.13 -24.53 -2.79
N ASN A 66 9.23 -25.48 -3.07
CA ASN A 66 7.98 -25.27 -3.78
C ASN A 66 7.11 -24.18 -3.14
N ARG A 67 7.12 -24.06 -1.81
CA ARG A 67 6.37 -23.00 -1.12
C ARG A 67 6.89 -21.60 -1.47
N LYS A 68 8.21 -21.43 -1.55
CA LYS A 68 8.83 -20.15 -1.93
C LYS A 68 8.58 -19.85 -3.40
N LYS A 69 8.71 -20.85 -4.28
CA LYS A 69 8.39 -20.74 -5.72
C LYS A 69 6.96 -20.25 -5.94
N PHE A 70 6.00 -20.89 -5.29
CA PHE A 70 4.59 -20.52 -5.37
C PHE A 70 4.37 -19.06 -4.94
N GLY A 71 5.02 -18.61 -3.87
CA GLY A 71 4.95 -17.21 -3.45
C GLY A 71 5.45 -16.23 -4.52
N ILE A 72 6.55 -16.55 -5.21
CA ILE A 72 7.11 -15.71 -6.28
C ILE A 72 6.11 -15.58 -7.43
N TYR A 73 5.59 -16.71 -7.90
CA TYR A 73 4.57 -16.72 -8.95
C TYR A 73 3.35 -15.90 -8.53
N LEU A 74 2.83 -16.14 -7.32
CA LEU A 74 1.64 -15.45 -6.83
C LEU A 74 1.83 -13.93 -6.80
N PHE A 75 2.92 -13.42 -6.22
CA PHE A 75 3.12 -11.98 -6.10
C PHE A 75 3.35 -11.30 -7.45
N HIS A 76 4.14 -11.89 -8.34
CA HIS A 76 4.34 -11.34 -9.67
C HIS A 76 3.08 -11.41 -10.53
N SER A 77 2.30 -12.50 -10.40
CA SER A 77 1.02 -12.63 -11.08
C SER A 77 0.01 -11.59 -10.58
N LEU A 78 -0.10 -11.38 -9.27
CA LEU A 78 -0.96 -10.31 -8.73
C LEU A 78 -0.53 -8.93 -9.24
N ASN A 79 0.78 -8.66 -9.32
CA ASN A 79 1.30 -7.40 -9.85
C ASN A 79 0.90 -7.18 -11.33
N LEU A 80 0.96 -8.24 -12.14
CA LEU A 80 0.51 -8.21 -13.53
C LEU A 80 -1.00 -8.02 -13.63
N LEU A 81 -1.78 -8.71 -12.81
CA LEU A 81 -3.23 -8.57 -12.77
C LEU A 81 -3.64 -7.11 -12.49
N PHE A 82 -3.04 -6.49 -11.48
CA PHE A 82 -3.30 -5.09 -11.17
C PHE A 82 -2.95 -4.17 -12.34
N THR A 83 -1.84 -4.44 -13.01
CA THR A 83 -1.40 -3.64 -14.17
C THR A 83 -2.40 -3.69 -15.32
N VAL A 84 -2.90 -4.90 -15.64
CA VAL A 84 -3.94 -5.12 -16.64
C VAL A 84 -5.24 -4.41 -16.26
N ILE A 85 -5.67 -4.53 -14.99
CA ILE A 85 -6.88 -3.87 -14.48
C ILE A 85 -6.76 -2.35 -14.62
N ILE A 86 -5.64 -1.76 -14.19
CA ILE A 86 -5.41 -0.31 -14.30
C ILE A 86 -5.47 0.15 -15.75
N GLY A 87 -4.78 -0.55 -16.66
CA GLY A 87 -4.80 -0.22 -18.09
C GLY A 87 -6.20 -0.29 -18.68
N PHE A 88 -6.98 -1.30 -18.32
CA PHE A 88 -8.35 -1.47 -18.79
C PHE A 88 -9.32 -0.43 -18.19
N SER A 89 -9.11 -0.01 -16.94
CA SER A 89 -9.97 0.94 -16.26
C SER A 89 -9.83 2.36 -16.79
N ILE A 90 -8.62 2.84 -17.11
CA ILE A 90 -8.38 4.24 -17.48
C ILE A 90 -9.30 4.75 -18.61
N PRO A 91 -9.49 4.05 -19.74
CA PRO A 91 -10.37 4.55 -20.80
C PRO A 91 -11.84 4.63 -20.37
N LEU A 92 -12.25 3.83 -19.37
CA LEU A 92 -13.62 3.78 -18.84
C LEU A 92 -13.88 4.82 -17.75
N MET A 93 -12.84 5.52 -17.29
CA MET A 93 -12.97 6.55 -16.27
C MET A 93 -13.51 7.86 -16.86
N GLU A 94 -14.27 8.58 -16.04
CA GLU A 94 -14.91 9.85 -16.36
C GLU A 94 -14.07 11.05 -15.90
N SER A 95 -13.21 10.88 -14.89
CA SER A 95 -12.35 11.94 -14.38
C SER A 95 -11.45 12.55 -15.46
N ASP A 96 -11.38 13.88 -15.52
CA ASP A 96 -10.54 14.65 -16.46
C ASP A 96 -9.05 14.24 -16.38
N PHE A 97 -8.59 13.86 -15.18
CA PHE A 97 -7.21 13.47 -14.91
C PHE A 97 -7.00 11.94 -14.84
N LYS A 98 -7.90 11.14 -15.43
CA LYS A 98 -7.84 9.67 -15.39
C LYS A 98 -6.50 9.05 -15.80
N ASN A 99 -5.79 9.67 -16.75
CA ASN A 99 -4.47 9.19 -17.20
C ASN A 99 -3.42 9.21 -16.09
N ASN A 100 -3.58 10.08 -15.09
CA ASN A 100 -2.66 10.18 -13.97
C ASN A 100 -2.67 8.91 -13.10
N THR A 101 -3.76 8.13 -13.12
CA THR A 101 -3.81 6.78 -12.53
C THR A 101 -2.65 5.91 -13.03
N GLY A 102 -2.41 5.88 -14.34
CA GLY A 102 -1.32 5.10 -14.92
C GLY A 102 0.05 5.67 -14.58
N ILE A 103 0.19 7.00 -14.61
CA ILE A 103 1.43 7.71 -14.27
C ILE A 103 1.88 7.41 -12.84
N VAL A 104 0.94 7.29 -11.90
CA VAL A 104 1.24 7.02 -10.49
C VAL A 104 1.38 5.52 -10.22
N MET A 105 0.43 4.71 -10.70
CA MET A 105 0.37 3.30 -10.32
C MET A 105 1.43 2.44 -11.01
N ILE A 106 1.76 2.70 -12.29
CA ILE A 106 2.74 1.87 -13.00
C ILE A 106 4.13 1.94 -12.36
N PRO A 107 4.70 3.12 -12.04
CA PRO A 107 5.96 3.18 -11.31
C PRO A 107 5.92 2.46 -9.96
N LEU A 108 4.81 2.54 -9.21
CA LEU A 108 4.66 1.82 -7.95
C LEU A 108 4.68 0.29 -8.15
N LEU A 109 4.03 -0.23 -9.19
CA LEU A 109 4.05 -1.66 -9.52
C LEU A 109 5.43 -2.13 -10.00
N LEU A 110 6.21 -1.28 -10.69
CA LEU A 110 7.60 -1.55 -11.05
C LEU A 110 8.51 -1.61 -9.81
N ILE A 111 8.32 -0.67 -8.86
CA ILE A 111 9.03 -0.65 -7.56
C ILE A 111 8.65 -1.89 -6.74
N LEU A 112 7.37 -2.27 -6.70
CA LEU A 112 6.94 -3.49 -6.05
C LEU A 112 7.61 -4.72 -6.70
N GLY A 113 7.69 -4.74 -8.03
CA GLY A 113 8.38 -5.77 -8.79
C GLY A 113 9.84 -5.97 -8.35
N ILE A 114 10.63 -4.89 -8.24
CA ILE A 114 12.04 -5.01 -7.80
C ILE A 114 12.16 -5.45 -6.35
N ILE A 115 11.25 -5.02 -5.47
CA ILE A 115 11.25 -5.42 -4.06
C ILE A 115 10.94 -6.92 -3.92
N ILE A 116 9.98 -7.42 -4.69
CA ILE A 116 9.67 -8.85 -4.77
C ILE A 116 10.91 -9.60 -5.26
N THR A 117 11.51 -9.21 -6.39
CA THR A 117 12.70 -9.88 -6.94
C THR A 117 13.90 -9.84 -5.99
N ASP A 118 14.17 -8.71 -5.32
CA ASP A 118 15.27 -8.57 -4.35
C ASP A 118 15.12 -9.47 -3.14
N LYS A 119 13.89 -9.59 -2.60
CA LYS A 119 13.58 -10.51 -1.50
C LYS A 119 13.97 -11.95 -1.87
N TYR A 120 13.61 -12.38 -3.07
CA TYR A 120 13.84 -13.77 -3.48
C TYR A 120 15.29 -14.05 -3.90
N ASP A 121 15.98 -13.06 -4.48
CA ASP A 121 17.44 -13.12 -4.68
C ASP A 121 18.17 -13.34 -3.35
N LYS A 122 17.76 -12.61 -2.30
CA LYS A 122 18.28 -12.82 -0.94
C LYS A 122 17.94 -14.20 -0.40
N ASP A 123 16.70 -14.67 -0.53
CA ASP A 123 16.30 -16.02 -0.08
C ASP A 123 17.13 -17.14 -0.72
N ILE A 124 17.56 -16.97 -1.97
CA ILE A 124 18.41 -17.92 -2.69
C ILE A 124 19.87 -17.82 -2.23
N LYS A 125 20.39 -16.60 -2.07
CA LYS A 125 21.77 -16.36 -1.61
C LYS A 125 21.99 -16.74 -0.14
N ASN A 126 20.97 -16.62 0.70
CA ASN A 126 21.02 -17.06 2.10
C ASN A 126 21.17 -18.59 2.25
N ILE A 127 20.96 -19.38 1.19
CA ILE A 127 21.31 -20.82 1.19
C ILE A 127 22.84 -21.01 1.08
N GLN A 128 23.60 -19.95 0.77
CA GLN A 128 25.05 -19.99 0.55
C GLN A 128 25.89 -19.25 1.61
N TYR A 129 25.28 -18.53 2.56
CA TYR A 129 26.00 -17.72 3.55
C TYR A 129 25.36 -17.86 4.94
N ASP A 130 25.65 -18.99 5.61
CA ASP A 130 25.50 -19.16 7.06
C ASP A 130 26.86 -19.21 7.77
N GLN A 131 27.92 -18.73 7.12
CA GLN A 131 29.23 -18.52 7.73
C GLN A 131 29.76 -17.16 7.33
N GLU A 132 30.41 -16.50 8.29
CA GLU A 132 30.97 -15.14 8.25
C GLU A 132 29.95 -14.02 8.53
N LEU A 133 29.83 -13.66 9.81
CA LEU A 133 30.05 -12.27 10.19
C LEU A 133 30.37 -12.12 11.69
N GLU A 134 31.61 -11.73 11.93
CA GLU A 134 32.16 -11.31 13.21
C GLU A 134 31.51 -10.04 13.75
N GLU A 135 31.56 -9.96 15.09
CA GLU A 135 31.07 -8.88 15.94
C GLU A 135 31.81 -7.56 15.68
N GLY A 136 31.15 -6.64 14.96
CA GLY A 136 31.51 -5.24 15.01
C GLY A 136 31.07 -4.61 16.34
N LYS A 137 31.98 -4.46 17.30
CA LYS A 137 31.75 -3.74 18.56
C LYS A 137 31.29 -2.30 18.29
N LEU A 138 29.99 -2.04 18.47
CA LEU A 138 29.42 -0.69 18.55
C LEU A 138 29.70 -0.11 19.95
N HIS A 139 30.86 0.51 20.13
CA HIS A 139 31.18 1.24 21.37
C HIS A 139 30.21 2.42 21.58
N GLY A 140 29.52 2.45 22.72
CA GLY A 140 28.83 3.64 23.26
C GLY A 140 27.33 3.80 22.96
N SER A 141 26.74 3.01 22.06
CA SER A 141 25.29 3.04 21.77
C SER A 141 24.54 2.04 22.66
N PRO A 142 23.33 2.36 23.18
CA PRO A 142 22.53 1.36 23.87
C PRO A 142 22.18 0.21 22.92
N VAL A 143 22.06 -0.99 23.45
CA VAL A 143 21.62 -2.18 22.71
C VAL A 143 20.34 -2.66 23.37
N ILE A 144 19.29 -2.84 22.59
CA ILE A 144 18.04 -3.45 23.07
C ILE A 144 17.94 -4.84 22.47
N GLU A 145 17.75 -5.85 23.31
CA GLU A 145 17.50 -7.22 22.88
C GLU A 145 16.01 -7.52 22.94
N PHE A 146 15.46 -8.06 21.85
CA PHE A 146 14.05 -8.46 21.74
C PHE A 146 13.94 -9.64 20.79
N GLU A 147 13.30 -10.74 21.22
CA GLU A 147 13.18 -12.00 20.44
C GLU A 147 14.53 -12.48 19.87
N ASP A 148 15.56 -12.56 20.72
CA ASP A 148 16.92 -12.99 20.38
C ASP A 148 17.62 -12.14 19.30
N LYS A 149 17.09 -10.95 19.01
CA LYS A 149 17.65 -9.98 18.07
C LYS A 149 18.16 -8.73 18.77
N LYS A 150 19.27 -8.20 18.27
CA LYS A 150 19.92 -6.99 18.78
C LYS A 150 19.51 -5.79 17.94
N TYR A 151 18.90 -4.81 18.59
CA TYR A 151 18.47 -3.56 17.96
C TYR A 151 19.41 -2.43 18.36
N VAL A 152 20.04 -1.83 17.35
CA VAL A 152 20.89 -0.65 17.51
C VAL A 152 20.53 0.37 16.43
N PHE A 153 20.13 1.56 16.84
CA PHE A 153 19.69 2.61 15.92
C PHE A 153 20.65 3.80 15.90
N SER A 154 20.72 4.48 14.75
CA SER A 154 21.40 5.76 14.65
C SER A 154 20.49 6.89 15.14
N VAL A 155 21.06 7.92 15.78
CA VAL A 155 20.29 9.11 16.19
C VAL A 155 19.62 9.79 14.98
N ASN A 156 20.32 9.85 13.84
CA ASN A 156 19.76 10.41 12.61
C ASN A 156 18.51 9.66 12.15
N SER A 157 18.50 8.33 12.22
CA SER A 157 17.31 7.55 11.86
C SER A 157 16.14 7.75 12.83
N LEU A 158 16.41 8.06 14.11
CA LEU A 158 15.37 8.41 15.08
C LEU A 158 14.80 9.82 14.81
N LEU A 159 15.65 10.77 14.44
CA LEU A 159 15.22 12.11 14.01
C LEU A 159 14.38 12.04 12.72
N ILE A 160 14.78 11.20 11.76
CA ILE A 160 14.00 10.93 10.55
C ILE A 160 12.63 10.34 10.91
N LEU A 161 12.54 9.44 11.90
CA LEU A 161 11.24 8.94 12.35
C LEU A 161 10.36 10.08 12.89
N ALA A 162 10.89 10.95 13.76
CA ALA A 162 10.10 12.01 14.38
C ALA A 162 9.65 13.10 13.38
N VAL A 163 10.60 13.66 12.62
CA VAL A 163 10.33 14.79 11.72
C VAL A 163 9.89 14.29 10.34
N GLY A 164 10.56 13.27 9.82
CA GLY A 164 10.29 12.72 8.50
C GLY A 164 8.90 12.11 8.38
N THR A 165 8.37 11.47 9.44
CA THR A 165 6.99 10.97 9.43
C THR A 165 5.98 12.08 9.18
N ILE A 166 6.08 13.21 9.89
CA ILE A 166 5.14 14.33 9.76
C ILE A 166 5.24 14.95 8.37
N LEU A 167 6.47 15.24 7.91
CA LEU A 167 6.70 15.83 6.60
C LEU A 167 6.25 14.91 5.47
N LEU A 168 6.55 13.62 5.55
CA LEU A 168 6.19 12.65 4.53
C LEU A 168 4.68 12.39 4.52
N ALA A 169 4.04 12.22 5.68
CA ALA A 169 2.58 12.07 5.75
C ALA A 169 1.86 13.29 5.16
N PHE A 170 2.31 14.50 5.50
CA PHE A 170 1.76 15.73 4.94
C PHE A 170 2.00 15.84 3.43
N GLY A 171 3.21 15.50 2.96
CA GLY A 171 3.53 15.51 1.53
C GLY A 171 2.70 14.52 0.71
N ILE A 172 2.50 13.30 1.21
CA ILE A 172 1.64 12.29 0.55
C ILE A 172 0.17 12.76 0.58
N TYR A 173 -0.28 13.35 1.69
CA TYR A 173 -1.64 13.90 1.77
C TYR A 173 -1.87 14.99 0.72
N LEU A 174 -0.99 16.00 0.66
CA LEU A 174 -1.10 17.07 -0.33
C LEU A 174 -1.06 16.54 -1.75
N PHE A 175 -0.25 15.51 -2.03
CA PHE A 175 -0.22 14.87 -3.33
C PHE A 175 -1.60 14.30 -3.72
N PHE A 176 -2.25 13.56 -2.82
CA PHE A 176 -3.57 12.97 -3.08
C PHE A 176 -4.74 13.96 -3.02
N ASP A 177 -4.56 15.12 -2.39
CA ASP A 177 -5.56 16.20 -2.35
C ASP A 177 -5.49 17.12 -3.58
N THR A 178 -4.65 16.81 -4.57
CA THR A 178 -4.63 17.52 -5.85
C THR A 178 -5.67 16.95 -6.82
N GLU A 179 -6.26 17.82 -7.66
CA GLU A 179 -7.23 17.42 -8.70
C GLU A 179 -6.71 16.32 -9.62
N ALA A 180 -5.40 16.31 -9.87
CA ALA A 180 -4.72 15.29 -10.66
C ALA A 180 -4.93 13.88 -10.09
N GLN A 181 -5.22 13.73 -8.79
CA GLN A 181 -5.45 12.44 -8.12
C GLN A 181 -6.94 12.10 -7.92
N PHE A 182 -7.88 12.90 -8.42
CA PHE A 182 -9.32 12.66 -8.25
C PHE A 182 -9.83 11.43 -9.01
N TRP A 183 -8.98 10.78 -9.81
CA TRP A 183 -9.22 9.42 -10.29
C TRP A 183 -9.41 8.43 -9.13
N LEU A 184 -8.78 8.65 -7.96
CA LEU A 184 -8.98 7.82 -6.78
C LEU A 184 -10.39 8.02 -6.21
N HIS A 185 -10.92 9.24 -6.27
CA HIS A 185 -12.28 9.55 -5.82
C HIS A 185 -13.29 8.78 -6.65
N GLU A 186 -13.11 8.79 -7.98
CA GLU A 186 -13.94 8.02 -8.90
C GLU A 186 -13.98 6.52 -8.55
N ILE A 187 -12.82 5.90 -8.34
CA ILE A 187 -12.73 4.48 -7.99
C ILE A 187 -13.53 4.19 -6.72
N VAL A 188 -13.31 5.00 -5.68
CA VAL A 188 -13.95 4.81 -4.38
C VAL A 188 -15.46 5.02 -4.46
N VAL A 189 -15.91 6.09 -5.12
CA VAL A 189 -17.33 6.42 -5.29
C VAL A 189 -18.04 5.34 -6.08
N LYS A 190 -17.52 4.95 -7.25
CA LYS A 190 -18.16 3.93 -8.10
C LYS A 190 -18.21 2.57 -7.42
N GLN A 191 -17.17 2.18 -6.67
CA GLN A 191 -17.21 0.95 -5.87
C GLN A 191 -18.25 1.02 -4.75
N THR A 192 -18.34 2.16 -4.06
CA THR A 192 -19.32 2.36 -2.98
C THR A 192 -20.74 2.28 -3.54
N VAL A 193 -21.03 2.96 -4.65
CA VAL A 193 -22.34 2.88 -5.34
C VAL A 193 -22.67 1.45 -5.76
N TYR A 194 -21.70 0.73 -6.36
CA TYR A 194 -21.88 -0.67 -6.72
C TYR A 194 -22.30 -1.52 -5.51
N PHE A 195 -21.61 -1.40 -4.39
CA PHE A 195 -21.94 -2.16 -3.17
C PHE A 195 -23.24 -1.71 -2.52
N LEU A 196 -23.56 -0.41 -2.52
CA LEU A 196 -24.84 0.09 -2.01
C LEU A 196 -26.01 -0.54 -2.75
N ASN A 197 -25.95 -0.55 -4.08
CA ASN A 197 -26.99 -1.13 -4.92
C ASN A 197 -27.02 -2.66 -4.79
N LEU A 198 -25.86 -3.32 -4.69
CA LEU A 198 -25.78 -4.77 -4.54
C LEU A 198 -26.37 -5.27 -3.21
N PHE A 199 -26.08 -4.59 -2.09
CA PHE A 199 -26.45 -5.06 -0.76
C PHE A 199 -27.76 -4.48 -0.24
N PHE A 200 -28.13 -3.25 -0.64
CA PHE A 200 -29.25 -2.52 -0.07
C PHE A 200 -30.31 -2.09 -1.09
N ASN A 201 -30.06 -2.28 -2.40
CA ASN A 201 -30.99 -1.96 -3.48
C ASN A 201 -31.53 -0.52 -3.40
N MET A 202 -30.62 0.45 -3.22
CA MET A 202 -30.94 1.85 -2.93
C MET A 202 -31.06 2.74 -4.18
N ASP A 203 -30.84 2.20 -5.38
CA ASP A 203 -30.82 2.93 -6.67
C ASP A 203 -29.96 4.21 -6.63
N VAL A 204 -28.82 4.14 -5.91
CA VAL A 204 -27.86 5.25 -5.82
C VAL A 204 -27.06 5.32 -7.11
N SER A 205 -26.74 6.54 -7.55
CA SER A 205 -25.85 6.77 -8.68
C SER A 205 -24.68 7.70 -8.28
N ALA A 206 -23.65 7.71 -9.12
CA ALA A 206 -22.51 8.61 -8.97
C ALA A 206 -22.56 9.65 -10.09
N SER A 207 -22.39 10.93 -9.74
CA SER A 207 -22.21 12.00 -10.73
C SER A 207 -20.84 12.63 -10.63
N TYR A 208 -20.31 12.99 -11.80
CA TYR A 208 -19.07 13.75 -11.95
C TYR A 208 -19.38 15.19 -12.35
N SER A 209 -18.92 16.15 -11.54
CA SER A 209 -19.00 17.59 -11.85
C SER A 209 -17.63 18.22 -11.62
N PRO A 210 -16.85 18.49 -12.69
CA PRO A 210 -15.52 19.12 -12.55
C PRO A 210 -15.59 20.60 -12.14
N VAL A 211 -16.78 21.12 -11.83
CA VAL A 211 -17.01 22.49 -11.41
C VAL A 211 -17.26 22.53 -9.91
N GLY A 212 -16.43 23.28 -9.19
CA GLY A 212 -16.57 23.51 -7.74
C GLY A 212 -15.52 22.78 -6.91
N LYS A 213 -15.74 22.71 -5.60
CA LYS A 213 -14.78 22.10 -4.65
C LYS A 213 -14.80 20.57 -4.67
N TYR A 214 -15.96 19.97 -4.95
CA TYR A 214 -16.17 18.52 -4.89
C TYR A 214 -16.56 18.03 -6.27
N HIS A 215 -15.76 17.12 -6.82
CA HIS A 215 -15.95 16.68 -8.20
C HIS A 215 -16.86 15.47 -8.33
N TRP A 216 -17.13 14.77 -7.23
CA TRP A 216 -17.94 13.57 -7.20
C TRP A 216 -19.05 13.71 -6.15
N SER A 217 -20.24 13.17 -6.46
CA SER A 217 -21.35 13.08 -5.53
C SER A 217 -22.04 11.71 -5.61
N PHE A 218 -22.68 11.35 -4.51
CA PHE A 218 -23.69 10.29 -4.47
C PHE A 218 -25.06 10.93 -4.66
N ASP A 219 -25.81 10.45 -5.65
CA ASP A 219 -27.13 10.95 -5.97
C ASP A 219 -28.20 9.88 -5.71
N PHE A 220 -29.29 10.32 -5.11
CA PHE A 220 -30.38 9.48 -4.64
C PHE A 220 -31.65 9.81 -5.42
N VAL A 221 -32.45 8.79 -5.75
CA VAL A 221 -33.80 9.00 -6.32
C VAL A 221 -34.78 9.48 -5.23
N GLY A 222 -34.60 9.00 -3.99
CA GLY A 222 -35.36 9.36 -2.80
C GLY A 222 -34.81 8.62 -1.58
N ASN A 223 -35.39 8.84 -0.40
CA ASN A 223 -35.14 8.03 0.80
C ASN A 223 -36.01 6.75 0.80
N ILE A 224 -35.91 5.93 1.86
CA ILE A 224 -36.72 4.70 1.97
C ILE A 224 -38.25 4.92 1.93
N ASN A 225 -38.72 6.12 2.29
CA ASN A 225 -40.13 6.51 2.26
C ASN A 225 -40.54 7.20 0.95
N GLY A 226 -39.59 7.39 0.01
CA GLY A 226 -39.79 8.12 -1.23
C GLY A 226 -39.70 9.64 -1.10
N ASP A 227 -39.29 10.18 0.04
CA ASP A 227 -39.06 11.62 0.20
C ASP A 227 -37.77 12.05 -0.53
N PRO A 228 -37.70 13.28 -1.06
CA PRO A 228 -36.50 13.78 -1.70
C PRO A 228 -35.33 13.83 -0.70
N LEU A 229 -34.20 13.24 -1.11
CA LEU A 229 -32.94 13.23 -0.35
C LEU A 229 -31.91 14.07 -1.11
N GLY A 230 -31.17 14.92 -0.41
CA GLY A 230 -30.08 15.68 -1.02
C GLY A 230 -28.87 14.81 -1.38
N SER A 231 -28.16 15.18 -2.44
CA SER A 231 -26.90 14.54 -2.83
C SER A 231 -25.83 14.71 -1.74
N ILE A 232 -24.97 13.69 -1.60
CA ILE A 232 -23.80 13.75 -0.71
C ILE A 232 -22.56 13.98 -1.54
N PHE A 233 -21.86 15.09 -1.31
CA PHE A 233 -20.59 15.38 -1.97
C PHE A 233 -19.46 14.52 -1.39
N PHE A 234 -18.61 14.02 -2.28
CA PHE A 234 -17.47 13.17 -1.94
C PHE A 234 -16.21 14.03 -1.74
N GLU A 235 -15.56 13.86 -0.60
CA GLU A 235 -14.32 14.56 -0.26
C GLU A 235 -13.11 13.63 -0.29
N THR A 236 -11.91 14.20 -0.40
CA THR A 236 -10.65 13.44 -0.28
C THR A 236 -10.59 12.61 1.00
N PHE A 237 -11.18 13.09 2.09
CA PHE A 237 -11.25 12.38 3.37
C PHE A 237 -12.09 11.09 3.30
N CYS A 238 -13.08 11.02 2.41
CA CYS A 238 -13.91 9.83 2.22
C CYS A 238 -13.11 8.65 1.64
N THR A 239 -11.99 8.91 0.95
CA THR A 239 -11.10 7.86 0.44
C THR A 239 -10.34 7.11 1.53
N GLY A 240 -10.21 7.71 2.72
CA GLY A 240 -9.36 7.17 3.78
C GLY A 240 -7.89 7.56 3.71
N ILE A 241 -7.51 8.39 2.74
CA ILE A 241 -6.10 8.64 2.44
C ILE A 241 -5.33 9.27 3.60
N GLN A 242 -5.98 10.06 4.47
CA GLN A 242 -5.34 10.65 5.66
C GLN A 242 -4.68 9.59 6.55
N ALA A 243 -5.44 8.55 6.91
CA ALA A 243 -4.94 7.49 7.77
C ALA A 243 -3.82 6.73 7.05
N ILE A 244 -4.03 6.41 5.76
CA ILE A 244 -3.02 5.74 4.93
C ILE A 244 -1.72 6.57 4.89
N CYS A 245 -1.79 7.89 4.73
CA CYS A 245 -0.65 8.79 4.68
C CYS A 245 0.14 8.81 5.99
N VAL A 246 -0.55 8.89 7.14
CA VAL A 246 0.09 8.84 8.46
C VAL A 246 0.84 7.52 8.63
N PHE A 247 0.18 6.39 8.34
CA PHE A 247 0.80 5.08 8.49
C PHE A 247 1.90 4.83 7.46
N ALA A 248 1.76 5.29 6.22
CA ALA A 248 2.82 5.23 5.21
C ALA A 248 4.05 6.04 5.66
N GLY A 249 3.84 7.25 6.19
CA GLY A 249 4.88 8.08 6.77
C GLY A 249 5.64 7.35 7.87
N ILE A 250 4.92 6.77 8.83
CA ILE A 250 5.50 5.97 9.92
C ILE A 250 6.31 4.81 9.34
N ILE A 251 5.68 3.95 8.53
CA ILE A 251 6.27 2.70 8.01
C ILE A 251 7.56 2.99 7.22
N ILE A 252 7.54 4.01 6.36
CA ILE A 252 8.70 4.38 5.55
C ILE A 252 9.82 4.90 6.45
N CYS A 253 9.51 5.79 7.41
CA CYS A 253 10.48 6.45 8.27
C CYS A 253 10.94 5.64 9.48
N VAL A 254 10.33 4.48 9.78
CA VAL A 254 10.80 3.58 10.85
C VAL A 254 12.30 3.29 10.69
N PRO A 255 13.12 3.47 11.73
CA PRO A 255 14.55 3.27 11.63
C PRO A 255 14.89 1.79 11.44
N HIS A 256 16.06 1.56 10.88
CA HIS A 256 16.58 0.24 10.59
C HIS A 256 17.66 -0.10 11.62
N SER A 257 17.70 -1.33 12.12
CA SER A 257 18.80 -1.75 13.00
C SER A 257 20.12 -1.72 12.22
N ARG A 258 21.20 -1.32 12.88
CA ARG A 258 22.57 -1.44 12.35
C ARG A 258 23.06 -2.89 12.33
N ASP A 259 22.44 -3.75 13.14
CA ASP A 259 22.71 -5.17 13.14
C ASP A 259 22.22 -5.81 11.82
N LYS A 260 23.12 -6.48 11.10
CA LYS A 260 22.84 -7.04 9.76
C LYS A 260 21.76 -8.12 9.81
N ASN A 261 21.78 -8.96 10.84
CA ASN A 261 20.83 -10.06 11.00
C ASN A 261 19.41 -9.53 11.24
N THR A 262 19.29 -8.54 12.10
CA THR A 262 18.01 -7.87 12.41
C THR A 262 17.50 -7.05 11.24
N ASN A 263 18.39 -6.38 10.49
CA ASN A 263 18.04 -5.57 9.34
C ASN A 263 17.65 -6.37 8.08
N LYS A 264 17.79 -7.69 8.13
CA LYS A 264 17.45 -8.58 7.02
C LYS A 264 16.00 -8.39 6.58
N ASP A 265 15.79 -8.30 5.27
CA ASP A 265 14.50 -8.15 4.60
C ASP A 265 13.62 -6.98 5.06
N ILE A 266 14.21 -5.96 5.70
CA ILE A 266 13.46 -4.81 6.22
C ILE A 266 12.62 -4.10 5.16
N ILE A 267 13.11 -3.97 3.92
CA ILE A 267 12.39 -3.35 2.80
C ILE A 267 11.14 -4.17 2.47
N TRP A 268 11.25 -5.50 2.46
CA TRP A 268 10.09 -6.38 2.26
C TRP A 268 9.10 -6.28 3.41
N ARG A 269 9.56 -6.25 4.66
CA ARG A 269 8.70 -6.12 5.85
C ARG A 269 7.92 -4.80 5.83
N LYS A 270 8.60 -3.69 5.48
CA LYS A 270 7.98 -2.37 5.26
C LYS A 270 6.97 -2.37 4.13
N THR A 271 7.32 -2.94 2.99
CA THR A 271 6.43 -3.01 1.82
C THR A 271 5.17 -3.81 2.13
N LYS A 272 5.32 -4.98 2.76
CA LYS A 272 4.19 -5.79 3.23
C LYS A 272 3.31 -5.01 4.19
N ALA A 273 3.89 -4.31 5.16
CA ALA A 273 3.12 -3.49 6.09
C ALA A 273 2.37 -2.36 5.39
N LEU A 274 3.00 -1.67 4.44
CA LEU A 274 2.39 -0.57 3.68
C LEU A 274 1.21 -1.08 2.84
N VAL A 275 1.40 -2.17 2.09
CA VAL A 275 0.33 -2.76 1.27
C VAL A 275 -0.84 -3.23 2.15
N VAL A 276 -0.57 -4.01 3.19
CA VAL A 276 -1.66 -4.57 4.00
C VAL A 276 -2.38 -3.50 4.81
N SER A 277 -1.66 -2.52 5.40
CA SER A 277 -2.32 -1.41 6.10
C SER A 277 -3.17 -0.56 5.16
N SER A 278 -2.69 -0.26 3.95
CA SER A 278 -3.45 0.49 2.94
C SER A 278 -4.72 -0.25 2.54
N VAL A 279 -4.64 -1.56 2.30
CA VAL A 279 -5.82 -2.40 1.96
C VAL A 279 -6.82 -2.43 3.12
N ILE A 280 -6.38 -2.61 4.36
CA ILE A 280 -7.27 -2.62 5.52
C ILE A 280 -7.99 -1.28 5.65
N PHE A 281 -7.26 -0.16 5.59
CA PHE A 281 -7.89 1.17 5.64
C PHE A 281 -8.86 1.40 4.50
N TYR A 282 -8.48 1.01 3.28
CA TYR A 282 -9.35 1.13 2.12
C TYR A 282 -10.68 0.39 2.33
N VAL A 283 -10.61 -0.90 2.67
CA VAL A 283 -11.80 -1.74 2.89
C VAL A 283 -12.68 -1.19 4.02
N VAL A 284 -12.06 -0.81 5.14
CA VAL A 284 -12.79 -0.22 6.27
C VAL A 284 -13.49 1.07 5.86
N ASN A 285 -12.86 1.93 5.06
CA ASN A 285 -13.47 3.19 4.65
C ASN A 285 -14.62 2.97 3.65
N VAL A 286 -14.50 2.00 2.75
CA VAL A 286 -15.64 1.58 1.92
C VAL A 286 -16.79 1.13 2.80
N ILE A 287 -16.57 0.18 3.72
CA ILE A 287 -17.61 -0.31 4.65
C ILE A 287 -18.22 0.83 5.47
N ARG A 288 -17.37 1.74 5.98
CA ARG A 288 -17.82 2.92 6.70
C ARG A 288 -18.80 3.74 5.85
N MET A 289 -18.46 4.05 4.60
CA MET A 289 -19.36 4.83 3.74
C MET A 289 -20.65 4.08 3.42
N LEU A 290 -20.59 2.76 3.22
CA LEU A 290 -21.80 1.95 3.02
C LEU A 290 -22.79 2.13 4.17
N ILE A 291 -22.31 1.98 5.41
CA ILE A 291 -23.13 2.13 6.61
C ILE A 291 -23.61 3.59 6.76
N GLN A 292 -22.74 4.57 6.51
CA GLN A 292 -23.09 6.00 6.64
C GLN A 292 -24.20 6.40 5.66
N ILE A 293 -24.09 5.96 4.41
CA ILE A 293 -25.06 6.27 3.35
C ILE A 293 -26.37 5.49 3.56
N GLU A 294 -26.31 4.22 3.96
CA GLU A 294 -27.50 3.44 4.31
C GLU A 294 -28.29 4.10 5.45
N LEU A 295 -27.64 4.48 6.54
CA LEU A 295 -28.31 5.15 7.65
C LEU A 295 -28.88 6.51 7.23
N TYR A 296 -28.17 7.26 6.40
CA TYR A 296 -28.70 8.51 5.87
C TYR A 296 -29.96 8.28 5.00
N TYR A 297 -29.95 7.23 4.17
CA TYR A 297 -31.10 6.80 3.38
C TYR A 297 -32.29 6.34 4.23
N LEU A 298 -32.04 5.78 5.42
CA LEU A 298 -33.07 5.46 6.41
C LEU A 298 -33.64 6.70 7.13
N GLY A 299 -33.13 7.90 6.85
CA GLY A 299 -33.61 9.17 7.38
C GLY A 299 -32.90 9.66 8.64
N TYR A 300 -31.78 9.03 9.03
CA TYR A 300 -30.97 9.55 10.13
C TYR A 300 -30.25 10.85 9.72
N PRO A 301 -30.07 11.84 10.62
CA PRO A 301 -29.36 13.07 10.30
C PRO A 301 -27.89 12.82 9.96
N TRP A 302 -27.43 13.35 8.82
CA TRP A 302 -26.06 13.16 8.33
C TRP A 302 -24.98 13.52 9.37
N GLU A 303 -25.12 14.67 10.03
CA GLU A 303 -24.15 15.16 11.02
C GLU A 303 -23.92 14.17 12.18
N SER A 304 -24.98 13.50 12.65
CA SER A 304 -24.90 12.55 13.76
C SER A 304 -24.18 11.26 13.36
N ILE A 305 -24.38 10.81 12.12
CA ILE A 305 -23.83 9.56 11.58
C ILE A 305 -22.38 9.77 11.16
N HIS A 306 -22.11 10.89 10.49
CA HIS A 306 -20.83 11.17 9.88
C HIS A 306 -19.71 11.19 10.93
N VAL A 307 -19.92 11.88 12.06
CA VAL A 307 -18.90 12.00 13.13
C VAL A 307 -18.75 10.70 13.92
N SER A 308 -19.85 10.08 14.31
CA SER A 308 -19.83 8.91 15.21
C SER A 308 -19.17 7.69 14.57
N ILE A 309 -19.50 7.39 13.31
CA ILE A 309 -18.92 6.24 12.60
C ILE A 309 -17.48 6.54 12.16
N SER A 310 -17.13 7.81 11.92
CA SER A 310 -15.73 8.21 11.73
C SER A 310 -14.89 7.90 12.96
N ALA A 311 -15.39 8.16 14.17
CA ALA A 311 -14.63 7.88 15.39
C ALA A 311 -14.32 6.39 15.58
N ALA A 312 -15.20 5.50 15.10
CA ALA A 312 -15.00 4.05 15.15
C ALA A 312 -13.77 3.58 14.34
N SER A 313 -13.32 4.35 13.33
CA SER A 313 -12.11 4.00 12.57
C SER A 313 -10.82 4.05 13.42
N SER A 314 -10.86 4.66 14.62
CA SER A 314 -9.74 4.64 15.57
C SER A 314 -9.37 3.24 16.06
N PHE A 315 -10.35 2.32 16.17
CA PHE A 315 -10.08 0.92 16.52
C PHE A 315 -9.23 0.21 15.46
N ILE A 316 -9.45 0.54 14.18
CA ILE A 316 -8.67 -0.01 13.07
C ILE A 316 -7.23 0.49 13.11
N ALA A 317 -7.01 1.76 13.48
CA ALA A 317 -5.67 2.28 13.69
C ALA A 317 -4.92 1.50 14.79
N ALA A 318 -5.59 1.15 15.89
CA ALA A 318 -4.99 0.33 16.95
C ALA A 318 -4.62 -1.08 16.46
N ILE A 319 -5.48 -1.73 15.70
CA ILE A 319 -5.20 -3.04 15.07
C ILE A 319 -3.96 -2.95 14.15
N ILE A 320 -3.86 -1.87 13.36
CA ILE A 320 -2.72 -1.68 12.47
C ILE A 320 -1.43 -1.46 13.25
N ILE A 321 -1.45 -0.74 14.37
CA ILE A 321 -0.28 -0.63 15.26
C ILE A 321 0.16 -2.01 15.78
N LEU A 322 -0.78 -2.89 16.13
CA LEU A 322 -0.45 -4.27 16.54
C LEU A 322 0.15 -5.08 15.39
N LEU A 323 -0.37 -4.94 14.17
CA LEU A 323 0.20 -5.58 12.98
C LEU A 323 1.60 -5.03 12.65
N LEU A 324 1.81 -3.73 12.83
CA LEU A 324 3.12 -3.10 12.69
C LEU A 324 4.12 -3.64 13.70
N HIS A 325 3.73 -3.83 14.96
CA HIS A 325 4.60 -4.46 15.96
C HIS A 325 5.08 -5.84 15.50
N LYS A 326 4.17 -6.64 14.92
CA LYS A 326 4.47 -7.98 14.42
C LYS A 326 5.38 -8.01 13.20
N TRP A 327 5.24 -7.06 12.27
CA TRP A 327 6.02 -7.06 11.02
C TRP A 327 7.29 -6.21 11.09
N ILE A 328 7.25 -5.12 11.84
CA ILE A 328 8.32 -4.13 11.97
C ILE A 328 8.48 -3.75 13.45
N PRO A 329 8.96 -4.68 14.30
CA PRO A 329 9.17 -4.43 15.73
C PRO A 329 10.10 -3.24 15.99
N GLU A 330 10.95 -2.89 15.02
CA GLU A 330 11.80 -1.69 15.04
C GLU A 330 11.02 -0.41 15.38
N PHE A 331 9.74 -0.31 15.01
CA PHE A 331 8.92 0.84 15.35
C PHE A 331 8.83 1.05 16.87
N ILE A 332 8.33 0.06 17.61
CA ILE A 332 8.18 0.17 19.07
C ILE A 332 9.54 0.21 19.76
N ILE A 333 10.49 -0.61 19.30
CA ILE A 333 11.82 -0.67 19.91
C ILE A 333 12.55 0.67 19.73
N SER A 334 12.34 1.39 18.62
CA SER A 334 12.92 2.72 18.42
C SER A 334 12.37 3.78 19.39
N ILE A 335 11.11 3.67 19.78
CA ILE A 335 10.50 4.55 20.79
C ILE A 335 11.15 4.27 22.16
N ILE A 336 11.26 2.99 22.54
CA ILE A 336 11.93 2.57 23.78
C ILE A 336 13.39 3.04 23.79
N TYR A 337 14.10 2.85 22.67
CA TYR A 337 15.49 3.28 22.49
C TYR A 337 15.67 4.79 22.67
N THR A 338 14.74 5.57 22.13
CA THR A 338 14.73 7.03 22.28
C THR A 338 14.55 7.42 23.75
N GLY A 339 13.62 6.77 24.46
CA GLY A 339 13.44 6.96 25.91
C GLY A 339 14.70 6.64 26.71
N THR A 340 15.38 5.54 26.40
CA THR A 340 16.65 5.14 27.03
C THR A 340 17.76 6.17 26.79
N LEU A 341 17.87 6.70 25.57
CA LEU A 341 18.84 7.76 25.25
C LEU A 341 18.57 9.05 26.04
N ILE A 342 17.30 9.48 26.13
CA ILE A 342 16.90 10.68 26.89
C ILE A 342 17.22 10.48 28.37
N SER A 343 16.88 9.31 28.93
CA SER A 343 17.15 8.97 30.33
C SER A 343 18.65 8.97 30.64
N LYS A 344 19.48 8.40 29.75
CA LYS A 344 20.95 8.41 29.91
C LYS A 344 21.51 9.84 29.91
N LYS A 345 21.07 10.68 28.96
CA LYS A 345 21.47 12.10 28.92
C LYS A 345 21.04 12.84 30.19
N PHE A 346 19.80 12.63 30.64
CA PHE A 346 19.28 13.29 31.85
C PHE A 346 20.07 12.88 33.11
N LYS A 347 20.47 11.61 33.23
CA LYS A 347 21.35 11.14 34.31
C LYS A 347 22.74 11.80 34.26
N GLN A 348 23.35 11.92 33.07
CA GLN A 348 24.63 12.61 32.90
C GLN A 348 24.56 14.10 33.25
N PHE A 349 23.46 14.79 32.91
CA PHE A 349 23.23 16.18 33.32
C PHE A 349 23.04 16.33 34.84
N ARG A 350 22.47 15.32 35.50
CA ARG A 350 22.21 15.35 36.95
C ARG A 350 23.47 15.02 37.78
N ASN A 351 24.33 14.13 37.29
CA ASN A 351 25.58 13.71 37.95
C ASN A 351 26.79 13.79 36.99
N PRO A 352 27.37 14.98 36.74
CA PRO A 352 28.47 15.16 35.79
C PRO A 352 29.85 14.65 36.26
N LYS A 353 29.92 13.80 37.31
CA LYS A 353 31.18 13.43 38.00
C LYS A 353 31.48 11.93 38.06
N GLU A 354 30.89 11.12 37.20
CA GLU A 354 31.28 9.70 37.07
C GLU A 354 31.58 9.38 35.61
N ASP A 355 32.80 9.73 35.18
CA ASP A 355 33.48 9.12 34.03
C ASP A 355 34.74 8.40 34.54
#